data_AF-A0A849V969-F1
#
_entry.id   AF-A0A849V969-F1
#
_cell.length_a   1.000
_cell.length_b   1.000
_cell.length_c   1.000
_cell.angle_alpha   90.00
_cell.angle_beta   90.00
_cell.angle_gamma   90.00
#
_symmetry.space_group_name_H-M   'P 1'
#
loop_
_entity.id
_entity.type
_entity.pdbx_description
1 polymer ?
#
loop_
_entity_poly.entity_id
_entity_poly.type
_entity_poly.pdbx_seq_one_letter_code
_entity_poly.pdbx_strand_id
1 'polypeptide(L)'
;MKKFLLLLLIMSPPVLSGTIKCTGTVEKLGLHSSNKIMLKLSSMNQAVFICQPNQEWSVPGTNYKTSPEMCNSLLSMLMHAKSTNAQMGSVWFDGDDVPTSCNGWESWKTANIRYFLY
;
A
#
# COMPACT_ATOMS: atom_id res chain seq x y z
N MET A 1 31.25 -5.49 -29.60
CA MET A 1 29.89 -5.70 -29.03
C MET A 1 29.92 -6.17 -27.58
N LYS A 2 30.76 -7.13 -27.16
CA LYS A 2 30.86 -7.58 -25.74
C LYS A 2 31.23 -6.48 -24.73
N LYS A 3 32.02 -5.47 -25.10
CA LYS A 3 32.40 -4.36 -24.21
C LYS A 3 31.25 -3.38 -23.88
N PHE A 4 30.20 -3.31 -24.71
CA PHE A 4 29.05 -2.43 -24.47
C PHE A 4 28.05 -3.03 -23.47
N LEU A 5 27.95 -4.37 -23.40
CA LEU A 5 27.05 -5.05 -22.45
C LEU A 5 27.49 -4.83 -20.99
N LEU A 6 28.79 -4.75 -20.73
CA LEU A 6 29.32 -4.60 -19.37
C LEU A 6 29.02 -3.21 -18.79
N LEU A 7 28.89 -2.18 -19.64
CA LEU A 7 28.64 -0.80 -19.20
C LEU A 7 27.17 -0.58 -18.78
N LEU A 8 26.22 -1.31 -19.39
CA LEU A 8 24.79 -1.24 -19.06
C LEU A 8 24.43 -1.86 -17.71
N LEU A 9 25.24 -2.79 -17.21
CA LEU A 9 25.03 -3.45 -15.90
C LEU A 9 25.40 -2.58 -14.69
N ILE A 10 26.13 -1.47 -14.89
CA ILE A 10 26.63 -0.63 -13.80
C ILE A 10 25.72 0.59 -13.54
N MET A 11 24.74 0.85 -14.42
CA MET A 11 23.85 2.02 -14.32
C MET A 11 22.43 1.70 -13.83
N SER A 12 22.20 0.56 -13.20
CA SER A 12 20.89 0.31 -12.57
C SER A 12 20.73 1.20 -11.33
N PRO A 13 19.74 2.11 -11.27
CA PRO A 13 19.47 2.87 -10.07
C PRO A 13 19.08 1.93 -8.93
N PRO A 14 19.45 2.25 -7.67
CA PRO A 14 18.98 1.48 -6.53
C PRO A 14 17.45 1.59 -6.45
N VAL A 15 16.76 0.44 -6.49
CA VAL A 15 15.33 0.38 -6.21
C VAL A 15 15.17 0.50 -4.69
N LEU A 16 14.78 1.68 -4.22
CA LEU A 16 14.46 1.92 -2.82
C LEU A 16 12.98 1.61 -2.60
N SER A 17 12.69 0.50 -1.92
CA SER A 17 11.36 0.26 -1.38
C SER A 17 11.03 1.32 -0.33
N GLY A 18 9.92 2.01 -0.51
CA GLY A 18 9.44 2.98 0.46
C GLY A 18 8.69 2.28 1.60
N THR A 19 8.94 2.75 2.83
CA THR A 19 8.15 2.40 4.01
C THR A 19 7.65 3.70 4.63
N ILE A 20 6.35 3.76 4.90
CA ILE A 20 5.77 4.89 5.64
C ILE A 20 4.78 4.41 6.69
N LYS A 21 4.73 5.16 7.79
CA LYS A 21 3.75 5.01 8.86
C LYS A 21 2.76 6.16 8.81
N CYS A 22 1.49 5.85 8.59
CA CYS A 22 0.40 6.83 8.61
C CYS A 22 -0.58 6.54 9.74
N THR A 23 -1.22 7.58 10.24
CA THR A 23 -2.18 7.50 11.36
C THR A 23 -3.52 8.13 10.96
N GLY A 24 -4.54 8.05 11.81
CA GLY A 24 -5.82 8.71 11.58
C GLY A 24 -6.99 7.74 11.49
N THR A 25 -8.16 8.28 11.20
CA THR A 25 -9.40 7.53 10.95
C THR A 25 -9.50 7.05 9.50
N VAL A 26 -10.32 6.04 9.23
CA VAL A 26 -10.64 5.58 7.87
C VAL A 26 -11.59 6.57 7.17
N GLU A 27 -11.02 7.57 6.51
CA GLU A 27 -11.78 8.60 5.80
C GLU A 27 -12.52 8.02 4.59
N LYS A 28 -11.82 7.25 3.73
CA LYS A 28 -12.43 6.57 2.58
C LYS A 28 -12.01 5.11 2.53
N LEU A 29 -12.97 4.26 2.22
CA LEU A 29 -12.80 2.84 1.93
C LEU A 29 -13.66 2.53 0.71
N GLY A 30 -13.09 1.91 -0.32
CA GLY A 30 -13.79 1.67 -1.57
C GLY A 30 -13.32 0.42 -2.31
N LEU A 31 -14.16 -0.03 -3.24
CA LEU A 31 -13.86 -1.11 -4.17
C LEU A 31 -13.74 -0.52 -5.58
N HIS A 32 -12.61 -0.77 -6.23
CA HIS A 32 -12.40 -0.42 -7.63
C HIS A 32 -12.89 -1.55 -8.55
N SER A 33 -13.28 -1.22 -9.79
CA SER A 33 -13.83 -2.18 -10.78
C SER A 33 -12.90 -3.35 -11.09
N SER A 34 -11.60 -3.20 -10.85
CA SER A 34 -10.59 -4.27 -10.95
C SER A 34 -10.50 -5.16 -9.70
N ASN A 35 -11.53 -5.19 -8.85
CA ASN A 35 -11.55 -5.88 -7.55
C ASN A 35 -10.39 -5.48 -6.62
N LYS A 36 -9.97 -4.21 -6.63
CA LYS A 36 -8.94 -3.70 -5.70
C LYS A 36 -9.59 -2.88 -4.60
N ILE A 37 -9.14 -3.11 -3.36
CA ILE A 37 -9.56 -2.31 -2.20
C ILE A 37 -8.74 -1.02 -2.16
N MET A 38 -9.43 0.11 -2.00
CA MET A 38 -8.85 1.44 -1.85
C MET A 38 -9.03 1.94 -0.42
N LEU A 39 -7.96 2.47 0.17
CA LEU A 39 -7.97 3.05 1.51
C LEU A 39 -7.45 4.50 1.48
N LYS A 40 -8.12 5.40 2.18
CA LYS A 40 -7.63 6.72 2.54
C LYS A 40 -7.81 6.92 4.05
N LEU A 41 -6.71 7.13 4.77
CA LEU A 41 -6.74 7.62 6.15
C LEU A 41 -6.85 9.15 6.15
N SER A 42 -7.34 9.74 7.24
CA SER A 42 -7.45 11.22 7.34
C SER A 42 -6.11 11.97 7.31
N SER A 43 -4.97 11.29 7.53
CA SER A 43 -3.64 11.86 7.32
C SER A 43 -3.15 11.83 5.87
N MET A 44 -3.92 11.23 4.95
CA MET A 44 -3.54 11.04 3.56
C MET A 44 -4.23 12.04 2.65
N ASN A 45 -3.57 12.47 1.57
CA ASN A 45 -4.20 13.26 0.50
C ASN A 45 -5.03 12.40 -0.45
N GLN A 46 -4.55 11.21 -0.81
CA GLN A 46 -5.15 10.35 -1.82
C GLN A 46 -5.48 8.96 -1.29
N ALA A 47 -6.46 8.30 -1.92
CA ALA A 47 -6.75 6.90 -1.67
C ALA A 47 -5.77 6.01 -2.43
N VAL A 48 -5.30 4.93 -1.80
CA VAL A 48 -4.30 4.01 -2.36
C VAL A 48 -4.85 2.60 -2.43
N PHE A 49 -4.40 1.82 -3.41
CA PHE A 49 -4.76 0.40 -3.51
C PHE A 49 -3.96 -0.42 -2.52
N ILE A 50 -4.63 -1.25 -1.72
CA ILE A 50 -4.01 -1.93 -0.58
C ILE A 50 -4.07 -3.46 -0.62
N CYS A 51 -5.07 -4.05 -1.28
CA CYS A 51 -5.17 -5.49 -1.50
C CYS A 51 -6.28 -5.87 -2.50
N GLN A 52 -6.41 -7.16 -2.81
CA GLN A 52 -7.51 -7.74 -3.60
C GLN A 52 -8.17 -8.90 -2.83
N PRO A 53 -9.52 -8.96 -2.76
CA PRO A 53 -10.21 -9.93 -1.92
C PRO A 53 -10.26 -11.34 -2.55
N ASN A 54 -9.87 -11.48 -3.81
CA ASN A 54 -10.03 -12.70 -4.61
C ASN A 54 -8.73 -13.20 -5.27
N GLN A 55 -7.59 -12.56 -5.01
CA GLN A 55 -6.29 -13.01 -5.51
C GLN A 55 -5.14 -12.51 -4.62
N GLU A 56 -3.98 -13.16 -4.70
CA GLU A 56 -2.78 -12.67 -4.02
C GLU A 56 -2.44 -11.25 -4.47
N TRP A 57 -2.23 -10.37 -3.49
CA TRP A 57 -1.75 -9.02 -3.71
C TRP A 57 -0.24 -8.94 -3.48
N SER A 58 0.46 -8.52 -4.52
CA SER A 58 1.91 -8.31 -4.50
C SER A 58 2.19 -6.93 -5.07
N VAL A 59 2.99 -6.14 -4.37
CA VAL A 59 3.49 -4.85 -4.88
C VAL A 59 5.01 -4.89 -5.00
N PRO A 60 5.59 -4.26 -6.04
CA PRO A 60 7.04 -4.05 -6.13
C PRO A 60 7.60 -3.38 -4.85
N GLY A 61 8.84 -3.70 -4.51
CA GLY A 61 9.50 -3.21 -3.29
C GLY A 61 9.22 -4.03 -2.03
N THR A 62 8.35 -5.03 -2.08
CA THR A 62 8.07 -5.89 -0.91
C THR A 62 8.32 -7.36 -1.23
N ASN A 63 8.82 -8.11 -0.24
CA ASN A 63 9.15 -9.53 -0.38
C ASN A 63 8.00 -10.44 0.08
N TYR A 64 6.90 -9.83 0.53
CA TYR A 64 5.75 -10.51 1.10
C TYR A 64 4.48 -10.11 0.35
N LYS A 65 3.46 -10.94 0.49
CA LYS A 65 2.19 -10.80 -0.21
C LYS A 65 1.06 -10.75 0.80
N THR A 66 -0.05 -10.15 0.38
CA THR A 66 -1.32 -10.22 1.11
C THR A 66 -2.19 -11.27 0.44
N SER A 67 -2.54 -12.35 1.15
CA SER A 67 -3.45 -13.38 0.63
C SER A 67 -4.89 -12.86 0.55
N PRO A 68 -5.78 -13.53 -0.22
CA PRO A 68 -7.21 -13.20 -0.24
C PRO A 68 -7.84 -13.20 1.17
N GLU A 69 -7.52 -14.19 2.01
CA GLU A 69 -8.05 -14.32 3.36
C GLU A 69 -7.61 -13.13 4.22
N MET A 70 -6.32 -12.79 4.17
CA MET A 70 -5.77 -11.64 4.88
C MET A 70 -6.40 -10.33 4.39
N CYS A 71 -6.60 -10.16 3.09
CA CYS A 71 -7.27 -8.98 2.54
C CYS A 71 -8.70 -8.85 3.06
N ASN A 72 -9.46 -9.95 3.14
CA ASN A 72 -10.83 -9.93 3.66
C ASN A 72 -10.88 -9.65 5.18
N SER A 73 -9.93 -10.18 5.96
CA SER A 73 -9.79 -9.82 7.38
C SER A 73 -9.46 -8.34 7.54
N LEU A 74 -8.51 -7.84 6.76
CA LEU A 74 -8.12 -6.44 6.75
C LEU A 74 -9.28 -5.52 6.36
N LEU A 75 -10.03 -5.88 5.32
CA LEU A 75 -11.22 -5.16 4.90
C LEU A 75 -12.28 -5.10 6.02
N SER A 76 -12.51 -6.22 6.70
CA SER A 76 -13.48 -6.29 7.82
C SER A 76 -13.09 -5.37 8.97
N MET A 77 -11.80 -5.33 9.32
CA MET A 77 -11.29 -4.41 10.33
C MET A 77 -11.45 -2.95 9.86
N LEU A 78 -11.02 -2.61 8.65
CA LEU A 78 -11.19 -1.25 8.11
C LEU A 78 -12.66 -0.80 8.06
N MET A 79 -13.59 -1.70 7.71
CA MET A 79 -15.02 -1.41 7.74
C MET A 79 -15.51 -1.12 9.16
N HIS A 80 -15.06 -1.89 10.15
CA HIS A 80 -15.37 -1.65 11.55
C HIS A 80 -14.80 -0.32 12.05
N ALA A 81 -13.55 -0.01 11.75
CA ALA A 81 -12.95 1.28 12.10
C ALA A 81 -13.70 2.45 11.45
N LYS A 82 -14.11 2.29 10.19
CA LYS A 82 -14.89 3.30 9.48
C LYS A 82 -16.25 3.53 10.10
N SER A 83 -16.98 2.46 10.42
CA SER A 83 -18.34 2.56 10.98
C SER A 83 -18.36 3.13 12.39
N THR A 84 -17.30 2.92 13.16
CA THR A 84 -17.12 3.41 14.53
C THR A 84 -16.34 4.72 14.62
N ASN A 85 -15.85 5.24 13.50
CA ASN A 85 -14.92 6.37 13.43
C ASN A 85 -13.68 6.21 14.34
N ALA A 86 -13.20 4.97 14.47
CA ALA A 86 -12.03 4.64 15.28
C ALA A 86 -10.73 5.19 14.68
N GLN A 87 -9.80 5.57 15.56
CA GLN A 87 -8.43 5.94 15.20
C GLN A 87 -7.62 4.67 14.91
N MET A 88 -7.10 4.51 13.69
CA MET A 88 -6.40 3.30 13.22
C MET A 88 -5.00 3.08 13.83
N GLY A 89 -4.64 3.82 14.89
CA GLY A 89 -3.28 3.79 15.43
C GLY A 89 -2.25 4.10 14.35
N SER A 90 -1.25 3.23 14.19
CA SER A 90 -0.23 3.31 13.14
C SER A 90 -0.45 2.23 12.08
N VAL A 91 -0.70 2.66 10.85
CA VAL A 91 -0.80 1.80 9.66
C VAL A 91 0.51 1.90 8.88
N TRP A 92 1.16 0.76 8.66
CA TRP A 92 2.42 0.68 7.93
C TRP A 92 2.20 0.28 6.48
N PHE A 93 2.60 1.16 5.56
CA PHE A 93 2.53 0.95 4.12
C PHE A 93 3.93 0.72 3.55
N ASP A 94 4.05 -0.29 2.70
CA ASP A 94 5.30 -0.64 2.02
C ASP A 94 5.12 -0.84 0.52
N GLY A 95 6.16 -0.51 -0.25
CA GLY A 95 6.23 -0.70 -1.69
C GLY A 95 6.98 0.43 -2.40
N ASP A 96 7.30 0.21 -3.67
CA ASP A 96 8.04 1.18 -4.50
C ASP A 96 7.23 2.47 -4.76
N ASP A 97 5.91 2.40 -4.65
CA ASP A 97 4.96 3.50 -4.83
C ASP A 97 4.77 4.35 -3.55
N VAL A 98 5.40 3.97 -2.44
CA VAL A 98 5.23 4.64 -1.14
C VAL A 98 6.00 5.96 -1.10
N PRO A 99 5.33 7.09 -0.80
CA PRO A 99 5.98 8.40 -0.69
C PRO A 99 6.75 8.56 0.62
N THR A 100 7.51 9.64 0.74
CA THR A 100 8.23 10.01 1.97
C THR A 100 7.34 10.58 3.08
N SER A 101 6.10 10.98 2.76
CA SER A 101 5.12 11.50 3.73
C SER A 101 3.69 11.06 3.40
N CYS A 102 2.81 10.97 4.41
CA CYS A 102 1.43 10.47 4.22
C CYS A 102 0.59 11.36 3.32
N ASN A 103 0.95 12.63 3.19
CA ASN A 103 0.31 13.59 2.30
C ASN A 103 0.94 13.63 0.89
N GLY A 104 1.87 12.72 0.59
CA GLY A 104 2.61 12.66 -0.66
C GLY A 104 2.09 11.63 -1.66
N TRP A 105 0.94 10.99 -1.41
CA TRP A 105 0.42 9.96 -2.32
C TRP A 105 -0.06 10.57 -3.63
N GLU A 106 0.28 9.91 -4.73
CA GLU A 106 -0.24 10.23 -6.06
C GLU A 106 -1.46 9.37 -6.37
N SER A 107 -2.20 9.74 -7.42
CA SER A 107 -3.35 8.95 -7.88
C SER A 107 -2.92 7.56 -8.33
N TRP A 108 -3.75 6.56 -8.03
CA TRP A 108 -3.60 5.17 -8.50
C TRP A 108 -2.39 4.41 -7.96
N LYS A 109 -1.76 4.91 -6.90
CA LYS A 109 -0.64 4.25 -6.24
C LYS A 109 -1.05 2.99 -5.48
N THR A 110 -0.11 2.05 -5.40
CA THR A 110 -0.29 0.76 -4.75
C THR A 110 0.61 0.62 -3.53
N ALA A 111 0.15 -0.09 -2.51
CA ALA A 111 0.97 -0.42 -1.35
C ALA A 111 0.52 -1.74 -0.73
N ASN A 112 1.43 -2.37 0.00
CA ASN A 112 1.09 -3.45 0.92
C ASN A 112 0.90 -2.85 2.32
N ILE A 113 -0.14 -3.25 3.04
CA ILE A 113 -0.24 -2.96 4.47
C ILE A 113 0.53 -4.06 5.20
N ARG A 114 1.63 -3.70 5.87
CA ARG A 114 2.41 -4.68 6.66
C ARG A 114 1.63 -5.13 7.88
N TYR A 115 1.12 -4.17 8.64
CA TYR A 115 0.26 -4.36 9.81
C TYR A 115 -0.33 -3.02 10.25
N PHE A 116 -1.34 -3.09 11.13
CA PHE A 116 -1.79 -2.00 11.97
C PHE A 116 -2.32 -2.57 13.29
N LEU A 117 -2.39 -1.73 14.32
CA LEU A 117 -2.93 -2.06 15.63
C LEU A 117 -3.81 -0.88 16.07
N TYR A 118 -5.10 -1.12 16.33
CA TYR A 118 -6.03 -0.12 16.82
C TYR A 118 -7.14 -0.71 17.70
#